data_AF-A0A8I1T3T6-F1
#
_entry.id   AF-A0A8I1T3T6-F1
#
_cell.length_a   1.000
_cell.length_b   1.000
_cell.length_c   1.000
_cell.angle_alpha   90.00
_cell.angle_beta   90.00
_cell.angle_gamma   90.00
#
_symmetry.space_group_name_H-M   'P 1'
#
loop_
_entity.id
_entity.type
_entity.pdbx_description
1 polymer ?
#
loop_
_entity_poly.entity_id
_entity_poly.type
_entity_poly.pdbx_seq_one_letter_code
_entity_poly.pdbx_strand_id
1 'polypeptide(L)'
;MLLRGVGAIVASDESNVPITDSAIAGRVVDDRVASVAVRFARGYFTDPRGVARHSTPTRHDGPNGSGPGVAQAEVSGARQVAPDVSVVTVACELLSGQVKSLAIPIRDDADELSVIGVPYLVAGSSSAAFEPERGAPLSGSDSEAISKLVTRFIGTYASTARPSDLVYFVSPGSTVAPLGGFDLVGRPDVAQLDDGDTTRTIAARARLKDQATGVTYPVRYRLDLVKRKRWFVADVQGAVR
;
A
#
# COMPACT_ATOMS: atom_id res chain seq x y z
N MET A 1 35.64 47.12 43.88
CA MET A 1 36.71 46.14 43.60
C MET A 1 36.01 44.90 43.03
N LEU A 2 36.04 44.67 41.69
CA LEU A 2 36.75 43.55 41.00
C LEU A 2 36.54 42.15 41.63
N LEU A 3 36.27 41.02 40.96
CA LEU A 3 35.91 40.60 39.58
C LEU A 3 35.80 39.03 39.57
N ARG A 4 34.99 38.43 38.66
CA ARG A 4 34.97 37.01 38.13
C ARG A 4 34.48 35.88 39.07
N GLY A 5 33.71 34.84 38.70
CA GLY A 5 33.44 34.04 37.47
C GLY A 5 33.76 32.55 37.82
N VAL A 6 32.90 31.52 37.73
CA VAL A 6 32.62 30.60 36.59
C VAL A 6 31.80 29.38 37.12
N GLY A 7 30.80 28.88 36.35
CA GLY A 7 30.31 27.47 36.21
C GLY A 7 29.71 26.71 37.43
N ALA A 8 28.70 25.84 37.33
CA ALA A 8 28.21 25.01 36.25
C ALA A 8 26.72 24.60 36.45
N ILE A 9 26.05 24.33 35.35
CA ILE A 9 24.71 23.75 35.20
C ILE A 9 24.82 22.24 35.51
N VAL A 10 23.99 21.71 36.42
CA VAL A 10 23.81 20.26 36.57
C VAL A 10 22.51 19.86 35.88
N ALA A 11 22.66 18.96 34.92
CA ALA A 11 21.65 18.44 34.03
C ALA A 11 20.63 17.55 34.76
N SER A 12 19.40 17.60 34.25
CA SER A 12 18.30 16.69 34.55
C SER A 12 18.69 15.24 34.21
N ASP A 13 18.38 14.33 35.11
CA ASP A 13 18.54 12.89 34.93
C ASP A 13 17.48 12.38 33.94
N GLU A 14 17.89 12.20 32.69
CA GLU A 14 17.15 11.46 31.67
C GLU A 14 17.14 9.96 32.06
N SER A 15 16.06 9.53 32.69
CA SER A 15 15.70 8.11 32.69
C SER A 15 15.30 7.71 31.26
N ASN A 16 16.31 7.36 30.49
CA ASN A 16 16.25 6.78 29.15
C ASN A 16 15.53 5.41 29.23
N VAL A 17 14.21 5.41 29.02
CA VAL A 17 13.47 4.16 28.80
C VAL A 17 13.78 3.72 27.36
N PRO A 18 14.43 2.56 27.15
CA PRO A 18 14.65 2.06 25.80
C PRO A 18 13.29 1.79 25.17
N ILE A 19 12.99 2.51 24.08
CA ILE A 19 11.82 2.23 23.24
C ILE A 19 12.16 0.94 22.48
N THR A 20 11.78 -0.19 23.07
CA THR A 20 11.89 -1.49 22.40
C THR A 20 10.95 -1.49 21.19
N ASP A 21 11.57 -1.58 20.02
CA ASP A 21 10.97 -1.58 18.68
C ASP A 21 10.27 -2.93 18.38
N SER A 22 9.31 -3.29 19.22
CA SER A 22 8.57 -4.56 19.13
C SER A 22 7.08 -4.33 19.37
N ALA A 23 6.39 -3.79 18.36
CA ALA A 23 4.96 -4.01 18.11
C ALA A 23 4.52 -3.31 16.81
N ILE A 24 5.12 -3.68 15.67
CA ILE A 24 4.50 -3.48 14.36
C ILE A 24 3.55 -4.67 14.15
N ALA A 25 2.46 -4.70 14.91
CA ALA A 25 1.38 -5.63 14.66
C ALA A 25 0.12 -4.79 14.48
N GLY A 26 -0.26 -4.63 13.21
CA GLY A 26 -1.46 -3.91 12.79
C GLY A 26 -2.68 -4.52 13.46
N ARG A 27 -3.19 -3.84 14.48
CA ARG A 27 -4.54 -4.07 14.96
C ARG A 27 -5.47 -3.36 13.99
N VAL A 28 -6.51 -4.07 13.54
CA VAL A 28 -7.64 -3.47 12.83
C VAL A 28 -8.21 -2.38 13.73
N VAL A 29 -8.08 -1.12 13.29
CA VAL A 29 -8.67 0.02 13.97
C VAL A 29 -10.17 -0.06 13.79
N ASP A 30 -10.93 0.12 14.86
CA ASP A 30 -12.38 0.28 14.75
C ASP A 30 -12.71 1.41 13.77
N ASP A 31 -13.62 1.18 12.82
CA ASP A 31 -14.00 2.15 11.79
C ASP A 31 -14.42 3.51 12.39
N ARG A 32 -15.03 3.52 13.59
CA ARG A 32 -15.36 4.75 14.32
C ARG A 32 -14.10 5.53 14.66
N VAL A 33 -13.11 4.87 15.25
CA VAL A 33 -11.82 5.47 15.64
C VAL A 33 -11.06 5.97 14.40
N ALA A 34 -11.05 5.19 13.32
CA ALA A 34 -10.45 5.58 12.05
C ALA A 34 -11.11 6.83 11.46
N SER A 35 -12.45 6.89 11.48
CA SER A 35 -13.21 8.04 10.95
C SER A 35 -12.93 9.35 11.72
N VAL A 36 -12.81 9.28 13.05
CA VAL A 36 -12.47 10.42 13.91
C VAL A 36 -11.05 10.89 13.62
N ALA A 37 -10.09 9.96 13.51
CA ALA A 37 -8.70 10.27 13.18
C ALA A 37 -8.59 10.99 11.82
N VAL A 38 -9.23 10.46 10.77
CA VAL A 38 -9.20 11.05 9.43
C VAL A 38 -9.84 12.45 9.41
N ARG A 39 -10.98 12.62 10.07
CA ARG A 39 -11.65 13.93 10.16
C ARG A 39 -10.79 14.95 10.90
N PHE A 40 -10.18 14.54 12.01
CA PHE A 40 -9.28 15.39 12.78
C PHE A 40 -8.05 15.78 11.96
N ALA A 41 -7.41 14.84 11.26
CA ALA A 41 -6.24 15.10 10.42
C ALA A 41 -6.55 16.11 9.30
N ARG A 42 -7.69 15.94 8.62
CA ARG A 42 -8.17 16.90 7.59
C ARG A 42 -8.38 18.29 8.19
N GLY A 43 -9.02 18.38 9.35
CA GLY A 43 -9.18 19.64 10.09
C GLY A 43 -7.83 20.26 10.47
N TYR A 44 -6.91 19.46 10.99
CA TYR A 44 -5.60 19.92 11.44
C TYR A 44 -4.78 20.57 10.32
N PHE A 45 -4.75 19.97 9.13
CA PHE A 45 -4.02 20.55 7.99
C PHE A 45 -4.78 21.67 7.27
N THR A 46 -6.08 21.84 7.52
CA THR A 46 -6.89 22.92 6.95
C THR A 46 -6.89 24.16 7.85
N ASP A 47 -6.95 23.97 9.18
CA ASP A 47 -6.81 25.01 10.20
C ASP A 47 -6.17 24.43 11.48
N PRO A 48 -4.83 24.41 11.56
CA PRO A 48 -4.13 23.88 12.74
C PRO A 48 -4.46 24.64 14.03
N ARG A 49 -4.77 25.94 13.91
CA ARG A 49 -5.06 26.82 15.05
C ARG A 49 -6.47 26.63 15.56
N GLY A 50 -7.43 26.35 14.67
CA GLY A 50 -8.81 26.03 15.01
C GLY A 50 -8.93 24.71 15.77
N VAL A 51 -8.21 23.68 15.32
CA VAL A 51 -8.22 22.36 15.97
C VAL A 51 -7.55 22.39 17.36
N ALA A 52 -6.43 23.11 17.51
CA ALA A 52 -5.78 23.29 18.82
C ALA A 52 -6.66 23.98 19.88
N ARG A 53 -7.70 24.71 19.45
CA ARG A 53 -8.61 25.44 20.35
C ARG A 53 -9.84 24.65 20.76
N HIS A 54 -10.25 23.64 19.98
CA HIS A 54 -11.55 22.99 20.17
C HIS A 54 -11.48 21.48 20.41
N SER A 55 -10.29 20.85 20.26
CA SER A 55 -10.04 19.40 20.44
C SER A 55 -10.97 18.43 19.69
N THR A 56 -11.92 18.98 18.94
CA THR A 56 -12.94 18.33 18.15
C THR A 56 -13.01 19.09 16.82
N PRO A 57 -12.88 18.39 15.67
CA PRO A 57 -13.01 19.04 14.38
C PRO A 57 -14.48 19.41 14.19
N THR A 58 -14.81 20.68 14.35
CA THR A 58 -16.10 21.22 13.91
C THR A 58 -16.23 21.02 12.40
N ARG A 59 -17.44 20.72 11.94
CA ARG A 59 -17.76 20.53 10.52
C ARG A 59 -17.45 21.84 9.77
N HIS A 60 -16.29 21.89 9.11
CA HIS A 60 -15.92 23.02 8.28
C HIS A 60 -16.54 22.86 6.89
N ASP A 61 -17.75 23.38 6.71
CA ASP A 61 -18.42 23.50 5.41
C ASP A 61 -18.04 24.83 4.71
N GLY A 62 -16.74 25.19 4.63
CA GLY A 62 -16.34 26.44 3.97
C GLY A 62 -14.86 26.54 3.56
N PRO A 63 -14.53 27.29 2.48
CA PRO A 63 -13.20 27.36 1.85
C PRO A 63 -12.17 28.21 2.61
N ASN A 64 -12.44 28.63 3.85
CA ASN A 64 -11.67 29.66 4.56
C ASN A 64 -10.58 29.12 5.51
N GLY A 65 -10.16 27.86 5.34
CA GLY A 65 -8.99 27.34 6.06
C GLY A 65 -7.70 27.96 5.52
N SER A 66 -6.84 28.49 6.39
CA SER A 66 -5.54 29.08 6.00
C SER A 66 -4.43 28.04 5.80
N GLY A 67 -4.71 26.76 6.03
CA GLY A 67 -3.76 25.66 5.91
C GLY A 67 -3.65 25.08 4.49
N PRO A 68 -2.65 24.22 4.23
CA PRO A 68 -2.36 23.65 2.91
C PRO A 68 -3.50 22.82 2.27
N GLY A 69 -4.54 22.45 3.04
CA GLY A 69 -5.65 21.62 2.55
C GLY A 69 -5.24 20.16 2.27
N VAL A 70 -6.20 19.24 2.29
CA VAL A 70 -5.96 17.80 2.17
C VAL A 70 -6.74 17.21 0.99
N ALA A 71 -6.03 16.66 0.01
CA ALA A 71 -6.61 15.94 -1.12
C ALA A 71 -7.13 14.57 -0.64
N GLN A 72 -6.24 13.76 -0.09
CA GLN A 72 -6.54 12.41 0.42
C GLN A 72 -6.03 12.24 1.85
N ALA A 73 -6.76 11.46 2.65
CA ALA A 73 -6.33 11.08 4.00
C ALA A 73 -6.79 9.66 4.31
N GLU A 74 -5.87 8.85 4.83
CA GLU A 74 -6.10 7.44 5.17
C GLU A 74 -5.32 7.04 6.42
N VAL A 75 -5.85 6.07 7.17
CA VAL A 75 -5.14 5.52 8.33
C VAL A 75 -4.01 4.63 7.82
N SER A 76 -2.77 4.99 8.15
CA SER A 76 -1.55 4.25 7.77
C SER A 76 -1.02 3.36 8.91
N GLY A 77 -1.55 3.52 10.12
CA GLY A 77 -1.25 2.63 11.24
C GLY A 77 -1.99 3.01 12.51
N ALA A 78 -2.00 2.11 13.48
CA ALA A 78 -2.47 2.41 14.82
C ALA A 78 -1.80 1.53 15.86
N ARG A 79 -1.66 2.08 17.06
CA ARG A 79 -1.06 1.42 18.21
C ARG A 79 -1.90 1.70 19.44
N GLN A 80 -2.37 0.65 20.10
CA GLN A 80 -2.96 0.79 21.42
C GLN A 80 -1.84 1.08 22.44
N VAL A 81 -2.00 2.14 23.22
CA VAL A 81 -1.02 2.56 24.24
C VAL A 81 -1.56 2.39 25.66
N ALA A 82 -2.89 2.32 25.83
CA ALA A 82 -3.59 1.95 27.05
C ALA A 82 -4.94 1.29 26.70
N PRO A 83 -5.66 0.64 27.64
CA PRO A 83 -6.91 -0.07 27.34
C PRO A 83 -7.95 0.77 26.58
N ASP A 84 -8.04 2.05 26.91
CA ASP A 84 -8.95 3.04 26.34
C ASP A 84 -8.25 4.02 25.38
N VAL A 85 -6.94 3.90 25.14
CA VAL A 85 -6.18 4.88 24.35
C VAL A 85 -5.42 4.22 23.21
N SER A 86 -5.63 4.74 22.00
CA SER A 86 -4.90 4.38 20.80
C SER A 86 -4.25 5.59 20.14
N VAL A 87 -3.03 5.44 19.65
CA VAL A 87 -2.40 6.41 18.74
C VAL A 87 -2.65 5.94 17.32
N VAL A 88 -3.41 6.73 16.56
CA VAL A 88 -3.72 6.47 15.15
C VAL A 88 -2.88 7.36 14.26
N THR A 89 -2.14 6.78 13.33
CA THR A 89 -1.37 7.50 12.33
C THR A 89 -2.18 7.64 11.06
N VAL A 90 -2.37 8.88 10.60
CA VAL A 90 -3.07 9.20 9.36
C VAL A 90 -2.10 9.80 8.36
N ALA A 91 -1.94 9.16 7.20
CA ALA A 91 -1.24 9.73 6.06
C ALA A 91 -2.18 10.69 5.33
N CYS A 92 -1.73 11.91 5.10
CA CYS A 92 -2.46 12.96 4.38
C CYS A 92 -1.65 13.39 3.16
N GLU A 93 -2.23 13.23 1.98
CA GLU A 93 -1.77 13.89 0.76
C GLU A 93 -2.34 15.31 0.74
N LEU A 94 -1.46 16.30 0.81
CA LEU A 94 -1.83 17.72 0.75
C LEU A 94 -2.13 18.11 -0.70
N LEU A 95 -2.88 19.19 -0.91
CA LEU A 95 -3.15 19.71 -2.26
C LEU A 95 -1.87 20.08 -3.05
N SER A 96 -0.75 20.26 -2.35
CA SER A 96 0.57 20.48 -2.95
C SER A 96 1.26 19.21 -3.47
N GLY A 97 0.68 18.02 -3.25
CA GLY A 97 1.27 16.72 -3.55
C GLY A 97 2.26 16.19 -2.49
N GLN A 98 2.51 16.95 -1.42
CA GLN A 98 3.31 16.46 -0.29
C GLN A 98 2.49 15.50 0.57
N VAL A 99 3.09 14.37 0.96
CA VAL A 99 2.50 13.44 1.93
C VAL A 99 3.06 13.74 3.32
N LYS A 100 2.18 13.95 4.30
CA LYS A 100 2.54 14.09 5.72
C LYS A 100 1.76 13.09 6.56
N SER A 101 2.41 12.49 7.55
CA SER A 101 1.74 11.59 8.49
C SER A 101 1.56 12.27 9.85
N LEU A 102 0.35 12.20 10.40
CA LEU A 102 -0.01 12.77 11.69
C LEU A 102 -0.43 11.65 12.64
N ALA A 103 0.26 11.53 13.77
CA ALA A 103 -0.12 10.64 14.86
C ALA A 103 -1.09 11.36 15.81
N ILE A 104 -2.23 10.71 16.08
CA ILE A 104 -3.37 11.27 16.78
C ILE A 104 -3.72 10.33 17.94
N PRO A 105 -3.47 10.73 19.20
CA PRO A 105 -3.91 9.95 20.34
C PRO A 105 -5.43 10.12 20.52
N ILE A 106 -6.15 9.01 20.56
CA ILE A 106 -7.60 8.93 20.68
C ILE A 106 -7.93 8.09 21.90
N ARG A 107 -8.76 8.64 22.79
CA ARG A 107 -9.42 7.90 23.86
C ARG A 107 -10.78 7.40 23.37
N ASP A 108 -11.06 6.15 23.66
CA ASP A 108 -12.36 5.50 23.47
C ASP A 108 -12.98 5.22 24.84
N ASP A 109 -13.95 6.05 25.20
CA ASP A 109 -14.73 5.93 26.44
C ASP A 109 -16.14 5.49 26.10
N ALA A 110 -16.27 4.27 25.53
CA ALA A 110 -17.46 3.48 25.16
C ALA A 110 -18.58 4.21 24.35
N ASP A 111 -19.04 5.35 24.83
CA ASP A 111 -20.03 6.24 24.25
C ASP A 111 -19.38 7.41 23.46
N GLU A 112 -18.13 7.80 23.78
CA GLU A 112 -17.46 8.95 23.16
C GLU A 112 -16.01 8.67 22.72
N LEU A 113 -15.67 9.15 21.52
CA LEU A 113 -14.30 9.16 21.01
C LEU A 113 -13.74 10.58 21.09
N SER A 114 -12.62 10.74 21.79
CA SER A 114 -11.98 12.05 21.97
C SER A 114 -10.51 12.02 21.56
N VAL A 115 -10.04 13.07 20.87
CA VAL A 115 -8.62 13.25 20.64
C VAL A 115 -8.00 13.80 21.91
N ILE A 116 -7.07 13.06 22.49
CA ILE A 116 -6.40 13.42 23.73
C ILE A 116 -4.99 13.90 23.44
N GLY A 117 -4.61 15.04 24.02
CA GLY A 117 -3.27 15.61 23.82
C GLY A 117 -3.04 16.20 22.43
N VAL A 118 -1.77 16.52 22.16
CA VAL A 118 -1.36 17.23 20.94
C VAL A 118 -1.00 16.22 19.86
N PRO A 119 -1.60 16.30 18.66
CA PRO A 119 -1.19 15.46 17.53
C PRO A 119 0.23 15.85 17.09
N TYR A 120 1.00 14.89 16.59
CA TYR A 120 2.39 15.14 16.20
C TYR A 120 2.71 14.55 14.83
N LEU A 121 3.55 15.25 14.07
CA LEU A 121 4.03 14.78 12.78
C LEU A 121 4.98 13.61 12.99
N VAL A 122 4.76 12.54 12.23
CA VAL A 122 5.63 11.37 12.22
C VAL A 122 6.17 11.13 10.82
N ALA A 123 7.33 10.47 10.73
CA ALA A 123 7.77 9.94 9.45
C ALA A 123 6.70 9.00 8.90
N GLY A 124 6.43 9.09 7.60
CA GLY A 124 5.50 8.17 6.94
C GLY A 124 5.94 6.73 7.18
N SER A 125 4.98 5.80 7.24
CA SER A 125 5.27 4.37 7.34
C SER A 125 6.30 4.00 6.26
N SER A 126 7.44 3.46 6.69
CA SER A 126 8.43 2.90 5.79
C SER A 126 7.70 1.93 4.87
N SER A 127 7.63 2.24 3.56
CA SER A 127 7.18 1.24 2.59
C SER A 127 8.06 0.03 2.82
N ALA A 128 7.47 -1.12 3.15
CA ALA A 128 8.23 -2.35 3.22
C ALA A 128 9.03 -2.46 1.90
N ALA A 129 10.34 -2.63 2.03
CA ALA A 129 11.19 -2.82 0.87
C ALA A 129 10.77 -4.15 0.23
N PHE A 130 9.97 -4.08 -0.83
CA PHE A 130 9.60 -5.23 -1.63
C PHE A 130 10.74 -5.49 -2.62
N GLU A 131 11.59 -6.47 -2.32
CA GLU A 131 12.54 -6.97 -3.31
C GLU A 131 11.78 -7.89 -4.28
N PRO A 132 11.64 -7.51 -5.56
CA PRO A 132 10.94 -8.35 -6.52
C PRO A 132 11.72 -9.64 -6.77
N GLU A 133 11.02 -10.77 -6.74
CA GLU A 133 11.60 -12.07 -7.07
C GLU A 133 12.23 -12.02 -8.47
N ARG A 134 13.52 -12.36 -8.58
CA ARG A 134 14.26 -12.38 -9.84
C ARG A 134 14.30 -13.80 -10.38
N GLY A 135 13.54 -14.06 -11.45
CA GLY A 135 13.57 -15.33 -12.14
C GLY A 135 14.82 -15.52 -12.99
N ALA A 136 15.17 -16.78 -13.24
CA ALA A 136 16.16 -17.18 -14.22
C ALA A 136 15.53 -17.19 -15.64
N PRO A 137 16.34 -17.14 -16.72
CA PRO A 137 15.84 -17.43 -18.06
C PRO A 137 15.14 -18.79 -18.12
N LEU A 138 14.09 -18.91 -18.95
CA LEU A 138 13.43 -20.19 -19.18
C LEU A 138 14.44 -21.25 -19.64
N SER A 139 14.49 -22.38 -18.93
CA SER A 139 15.35 -23.53 -19.27
C SER A 139 14.52 -24.73 -19.75
N GLY A 140 15.19 -25.69 -20.37
CA GLY A 140 14.61 -26.96 -20.79
C GLY A 140 13.93 -26.94 -22.16
N SER A 141 13.51 -28.13 -22.59
CA SER A 141 12.91 -28.38 -23.91
C SER A 141 11.56 -27.69 -24.11
N ASP A 142 10.87 -27.36 -23.03
CA ASP A 142 9.54 -26.72 -23.06
C ASP A 142 9.58 -25.19 -23.08
N SER A 143 10.76 -24.57 -22.98
CA SER A 143 10.93 -23.11 -22.85
C SER A 143 10.18 -22.31 -23.93
N GLU A 144 10.27 -22.73 -25.19
CA GLU A 144 9.55 -22.07 -26.29
C GLU A 144 8.03 -22.24 -26.19
N ALA A 145 7.57 -23.43 -25.81
CA ALA A 145 6.15 -23.74 -25.66
C ALA A 145 5.53 -22.91 -24.52
N ILE A 146 6.24 -22.79 -23.39
CA ILE A 146 5.85 -21.96 -22.25
C ILE A 146 5.80 -20.49 -22.66
N SER A 147 6.84 -19.97 -23.33
CA SER A 147 6.84 -18.57 -23.76
C SER A 147 5.69 -18.23 -24.72
N LYS A 148 5.35 -19.14 -25.64
CA LYS A 148 4.19 -19.00 -26.54
C LYS A 148 2.86 -19.04 -25.79
N LEU A 149 2.72 -19.97 -24.84
CA LEU A 149 1.54 -20.06 -23.96
C LEU A 149 1.32 -18.74 -23.23
N VAL A 150 2.35 -18.22 -22.56
CA VAL A 150 2.29 -17.00 -21.75
C VAL A 150 1.94 -15.79 -22.60
N THR A 151 2.56 -15.64 -23.77
CA THR A 151 2.28 -14.53 -24.68
C THR A 151 0.81 -14.52 -25.11
N ARG A 152 0.28 -15.68 -25.51
CA ARG A 152 -1.13 -15.81 -25.96
C ARG A 152 -2.11 -15.66 -24.79
N PHE A 153 -1.78 -16.24 -23.64
CA PHE A 153 -2.57 -16.14 -22.44
C PHE A 153 -2.68 -14.68 -22.00
N ILE A 154 -1.58 -13.95 -21.81
CA ILE A 154 -1.60 -12.55 -21.38
C ILE A 154 -2.37 -11.68 -22.38
N GLY A 155 -2.15 -11.87 -23.69
CA GLY A 155 -2.89 -11.14 -24.72
C GLY A 155 -4.40 -11.37 -24.65
N THR A 156 -4.82 -12.61 -24.43
CA THR A 156 -6.25 -12.95 -24.32
C THR A 156 -6.83 -12.49 -22.98
N TYR A 157 -6.11 -12.72 -21.87
CA TYR A 157 -6.47 -12.32 -20.51
C TYR A 157 -6.69 -10.80 -20.39
N ALA A 158 -5.83 -10.01 -21.04
CA ALA A 158 -5.90 -8.55 -21.05
C ALA A 158 -7.06 -8.02 -21.90
N SER A 159 -7.38 -8.67 -23.03
CA SER A 159 -8.32 -8.14 -24.02
C SER A 159 -9.76 -8.62 -23.84
N THR A 160 -9.97 -9.88 -23.46
CA THR A 160 -11.33 -10.44 -23.34
C THR A 160 -12.00 -10.01 -22.04
N ALA A 161 -13.32 -9.87 -22.07
CA ALA A 161 -14.16 -9.77 -20.87
C ALA A 161 -14.79 -11.14 -20.49
N ARG A 162 -14.60 -12.18 -21.32
CA ARG A 162 -15.31 -13.47 -21.18
C ARG A 162 -14.37 -14.59 -20.72
N PRO A 163 -14.63 -15.23 -19.57
CA PRO A 163 -13.83 -16.36 -19.11
C PRO A 163 -13.75 -17.53 -20.10
N SER A 164 -14.77 -17.71 -20.95
CA SER A 164 -14.81 -18.76 -21.99
C SER A 164 -13.64 -18.68 -22.96
N ASP A 165 -13.13 -17.47 -23.21
CA ASP A 165 -12.07 -17.24 -24.19
C ASP A 165 -10.69 -17.70 -23.63
N LEU A 166 -10.61 -17.94 -22.31
CA LEU A 166 -9.40 -18.43 -21.62
C LEU A 166 -9.34 -19.96 -21.49
N VAL A 167 -10.42 -20.69 -21.80
CA VAL A 167 -10.54 -22.13 -21.57
C VAL A 167 -9.44 -22.95 -22.26
N TYR A 168 -8.88 -22.47 -23.37
CA TYR A 168 -7.77 -23.15 -24.05
C TYR A 168 -6.41 -22.97 -23.36
N PHE A 169 -6.26 -21.95 -22.53
CA PHE A 169 -5.00 -21.62 -21.84
C PHE A 169 -5.00 -22.08 -20.39
N VAL A 170 -6.18 -22.11 -19.76
CA VAL A 170 -6.33 -22.40 -18.34
C VAL A 170 -6.50 -23.90 -18.10
N SER A 171 -5.95 -24.41 -17.01
CA SER A 171 -6.07 -25.81 -16.63
C SER A 171 -7.52 -26.18 -16.36
N PRO A 172 -8.03 -27.33 -16.84
CA PRO A 172 -9.37 -27.79 -16.50
C PRO A 172 -9.55 -27.90 -14.98
N GLY A 173 -10.58 -27.22 -14.45
CA GLY A 173 -10.89 -27.10 -13.03
C GLY A 173 -10.35 -25.82 -12.37
N SER A 174 -9.43 -25.11 -13.02
CA SER A 174 -8.99 -23.78 -12.58
C SER A 174 -9.95 -22.70 -13.10
N THR A 175 -10.12 -21.63 -12.32
CA THR A 175 -10.91 -20.46 -12.72
C THR A 175 -10.01 -19.23 -12.71
N VAL A 176 -9.92 -18.56 -13.86
CA VAL A 176 -9.21 -17.28 -13.99
C VAL A 176 -10.20 -16.25 -14.52
N ALA A 177 -10.43 -15.19 -13.75
CA ALA A 177 -11.22 -14.06 -14.20
C ALA A 177 -10.39 -13.21 -15.18
N PRO A 178 -10.87 -12.92 -16.39
CA PRO A 178 -10.14 -12.08 -17.32
C PRO A 178 -10.07 -10.63 -16.84
N LEU A 179 -9.01 -9.91 -17.24
CA LEU A 179 -8.84 -8.49 -16.91
C LEU A 179 -9.74 -7.60 -17.79
N GLY A 180 -9.69 -7.81 -19.12
CA GLY A 180 -10.45 -7.05 -20.11
C GLY A 180 -10.02 -5.58 -20.26
N GLY A 181 -10.28 -4.99 -21.44
CA GLY A 181 -10.06 -3.55 -21.69
C GLY A 181 -8.62 -3.14 -22.02
N PHE A 182 -7.71 -4.09 -22.22
CA PHE A 182 -6.31 -3.81 -22.55
C PHE A 182 -5.81 -4.63 -23.74
N ASP A 183 -4.90 -4.04 -24.50
CA ASP A 183 -4.14 -4.72 -25.56
C ASP A 183 -2.71 -4.99 -25.11
N LEU A 184 -2.22 -6.21 -25.38
CA LEU A 184 -0.82 -6.54 -25.15
C LEU A 184 0.08 -5.86 -26.19
N VAL A 185 1.06 -5.09 -25.73
CA VAL A 185 2.06 -4.41 -26.56
C VAL A 185 3.36 -5.20 -26.56
N GLY A 186 3.70 -5.75 -27.73
CA GLY A 186 4.93 -6.51 -27.93
C GLY A 186 4.91 -7.88 -27.26
N ARG A 187 6.08 -8.52 -27.15
CA ARG A 187 6.24 -9.82 -26.50
C ARG A 187 6.56 -9.63 -25.01
N PRO A 188 5.89 -10.35 -24.09
CA PRO A 188 6.27 -10.36 -22.68
C PRO A 188 7.67 -10.94 -22.49
N ASP A 189 8.40 -10.38 -21.53
CA ASP A 189 9.62 -10.98 -20.99
C ASP A 189 9.22 -12.03 -19.95
N VAL A 190 9.75 -13.25 -20.08
CA VAL A 190 9.34 -14.41 -19.27
C VAL A 190 10.56 -15.03 -18.61
N ALA A 191 10.51 -15.14 -17.29
CA ALA A 191 11.52 -15.76 -16.45
C ALA A 191 10.89 -16.86 -15.60
N GLN A 192 11.62 -17.93 -15.31
CA GLN A 192 11.18 -18.97 -14.39
C GLN A 192 11.62 -18.65 -12.96
N LEU A 193 10.73 -18.88 -12.00
CA LEU A 193 10.98 -18.73 -10.57
C LEU A 193 11.34 -20.08 -9.93
N ASP A 194 10.88 -21.18 -10.52
CA ASP A 194 11.27 -22.54 -10.17
C ASP A 194 11.61 -23.37 -11.44
N ASP A 195 12.05 -24.62 -11.27
CA ASP A 195 12.39 -25.52 -12.38
C ASP A 195 11.72 -26.89 -12.23
N GLY A 196 10.41 -26.91 -11.97
CA GLY A 196 9.67 -28.17 -11.91
C GLY A 196 9.36 -28.77 -13.29
N ASP A 197 9.31 -30.10 -13.39
CA ASP A 197 9.05 -30.78 -14.66
C ASP A 197 7.57 -30.78 -15.06
N THR A 198 6.67 -30.83 -14.08
CA THR A 198 5.22 -30.94 -14.27
C THR A 198 4.45 -29.73 -13.73
N THR A 199 5.08 -28.92 -12.89
CA THR A 199 4.57 -27.66 -12.38
C THR A 199 5.66 -26.62 -12.47
N ARG A 200 5.35 -25.41 -12.93
CA ARG A 200 6.32 -24.32 -12.98
C ARG A 200 5.71 -23.01 -12.55
N THR A 201 6.46 -22.23 -11.80
CA THR A 201 6.15 -20.85 -11.48
C THR A 201 6.99 -19.95 -12.37
N ILE A 202 6.35 -18.98 -13.03
CA ILE A 202 7.04 -18.02 -13.89
C ILE A 202 6.68 -16.59 -13.51
N ALA A 203 7.61 -15.67 -13.75
CA ALA A 203 7.37 -14.25 -13.77
C ALA A 203 7.24 -13.79 -15.23
N ALA A 204 6.20 -13.04 -15.54
CA ALA A 204 5.98 -12.42 -16.83
C ALA A 204 5.92 -10.90 -16.69
N ARG A 205 6.73 -10.18 -17.46
CA ARG A 205 6.70 -8.72 -17.56
C ARG A 205 6.10 -8.34 -18.91
N ALA A 206 5.02 -7.58 -18.90
CA ALA A 206 4.30 -7.18 -20.09
C ALA A 206 4.06 -5.67 -20.12
N ARG A 207 3.65 -5.17 -21.28
CA ARG A 207 3.15 -3.80 -21.45
C ARG A 207 1.72 -3.90 -21.96
N LEU A 208 0.79 -3.30 -21.23
CA LEU A 208 -0.62 -3.31 -21.58
C LEU A 208 -1.04 -1.90 -21.97
N LYS A 209 -1.65 -1.75 -23.14
CA LYS A 209 -2.25 -0.50 -23.59
C LYS A 209 -3.73 -0.50 -23.22
N ASP A 210 -4.14 0.47 -22.44
CA ASP A 210 -5.56 0.70 -22.13
C ASP A 210 -6.31 1.10 -23.40
N GLN A 211 -7.38 0.39 -23.71
CA GLN A 211 -8.18 0.63 -24.91
C GLN A 211 -8.99 1.94 -24.82
N ALA A 212 -9.33 2.40 -23.60
CA ALA A 212 -10.09 3.62 -23.38
C ALA A 212 -9.20 4.87 -23.45
N THR A 213 -8.03 4.84 -22.79
CA THR A 213 -7.16 6.01 -22.67
C THR A 213 -5.97 6.01 -23.64
N GLY A 214 -5.62 4.85 -24.20
CA GLY A 214 -4.44 4.66 -25.03
C GLY A 214 -3.11 4.64 -24.26
N VAL A 215 -3.15 4.81 -22.93
CA VAL A 215 -1.95 4.81 -22.07
C VAL A 215 -1.39 3.40 -21.96
N THR A 216 -0.05 3.28 -21.97
CA THR A 216 0.63 1.99 -21.84
C THR A 216 1.22 1.83 -20.44
N TYR A 217 0.83 0.76 -19.75
CA TYR A 217 1.24 0.44 -18.40
C TYR A 217 2.20 -0.76 -18.39
N PRO A 218 3.35 -0.67 -17.69
CA PRO A 218 4.17 -1.84 -17.40
C PRO A 218 3.51 -2.69 -16.32
N VAL A 219 3.33 -3.98 -16.59
CA VAL A 219 2.71 -4.91 -15.65
C VAL A 219 3.62 -6.10 -15.39
N ARG A 220 3.46 -6.70 -14.20
CA ARG A 220 4.15 -7.93 -13.82
C ARG A 220 3.14 -8.94 -13.29
N TYR A 221 3.24 -10.16 -13.80
CA TYR A 221 2.44 -11.29 -13.36
C TYR A 221 3.34 -12.40 -12.86
N ARG A 222 2.86 -13.11 -11.84
CA ARG A 222 3.31 -14.45 -11.48
C ARG A 222 2.26 -15.43 -12.00
N LEU A 223 2.70 -16.45 -12.73
CA LEU A 223 1.81 -17.46 -13.29
C LEU A 223 2.27 -18.83 -12.79
N ASP A 224 1.31 -19.58 -12.25
CA ASP A 224 1.52 -20.98 -11.90
C ASP A 224 1.08 -21.82 -13.11
N LEU A 225 1.96 -22.69 -13.58
CA LEU A 225 1.78 -23.51 -14.76
C LEU A 225 1.72 -24.99 -14.37
N VAL A 226 0.89 -25.75 -15.06
CA VAL A 226 0.81 -27.21 -14.91
C VAL A 226 0.92 -27.90 -16.26
N LYS A 227 1.75 -28.94 -16.32
CA LYS A 227 1.93 -29.80 -17.49
C LYS A 227 0.98 -30.97 -17.39
N ARG A 228 0.12 -31.12 -18.40
CA ARG A 228 -0.67 -32.33 -18.67
C ARG A 228 -0.25 -32.90 -20.02
N LYS A 229 -1.15 -32.87 -21.01
CA LYS A 229 -0.81 -33.11 -22.43
C LYS A 229 -0.01 -31.96 -23.05
N ARG A 230 -0.18 -30.76 -22.49
CA ARG A 230 0.55 -29.52 -22.77
C ARG A 230 0.58 -28.69 -21.49
N TRP A 231 1.31 -27.58 -21.51
CA TRP A 231 1.29 -26.60 -20.42
C TRP A 231 -0.02 -25.81 -20.42
N PHE A 232 -0.53 -25.55 -19.22
CA PHE A 232 -1.69 -24.72 -18.95
C PHE A 232 -1.39 -23.76 -17.80
N VAL A 233 -2.08 -22.63 -17.77
CA VAL A 233 -2.08 -21.70 -16.63
C VAL A 233 -3.05 -22.25 -15.58
N ALA A 234 -2.54 -22.49 -14.37
CA ALA A 234 -3.32 -22.92 -13.23
C ALA A 234 -3.82 -21.71 -12.42
N ASP A 235 -2.99 -20.67 -12.31
CA ASP A 235 -3.31 -19.44 -11.59
C ASP A 235 -2.53 -18.22 -12.14
N VAL A 236 -3.03 -17.02 -11.86
CA VAL A 236 -2.42 -15.73 -12.21
C VAL A 236 -2.49 -14.76 -11.04
N GLN A 237 -1.35 -14.24 -10.61
CA GLN A 237 -1.27 -13.18 -9.60
C GLN A 237 -0.52 -11.96 -10.14
N GLY A 238 -0.87 -10.77 -9.67
CA GLY A 238 -0.22 -9.51 -10.06
C GLY A 238 -1.21 -8.42 -10.45
N ALA A 239 -0.72 -7.19 -10.51
CA ALA A 239 -1.53 -6.01 -10.77
C ALA A 239 -0.87 -5.05 -11.76
N VAL A 240 -1.70 -4.21 -12.37
CA VAL A 240 -1.25 -3.01 -13.09
C VAL A 240 -0.65 -2.06 -12.06
N ARG A 241 0.54 -1.52 -12.33
CA ARG A 241 1.22 -0.56 -11.45
C ARG A 241 1.38 0.78 -12.15
#